data_AF-X1A439-F1
#
_entry.id   AF-X1A439-F1
#
_cell.length_a   1.000
_cell.length_b   1.000
_cell.length_c   1.000
_cell.angle_alpha   90.00
_cell.angle_beta   90.00
_cell.angle_gamma   90.00
#
_symmetry.space_group_name_H-M   'P 1'
#
loop_
_entity.id
_entity.type
_entity.pdbx_description
1 polymer ?
#
loop_
_entity_poly.entity_id
_entity_poly.type
_entity_poly.pdbx_seq_one_letter_code
_entity_poly.pdbx_strand_id
1 'polypeptide(L)'
;CTITYPNNGDEFEQGDTIVISVDADDNDGLIAEVRFYIDDIGVFSLTSFPYTYSWNTINETIGNHIIKVTVKDNGGGSKTDECTISIIRNATIVTTDASLITHNSAMSGGNISDDGGSAVTARGVCWSTLPNPTISDEHTTDGSGTGSFVSSITGLLPVNTCYVRAYATNGAGTTYGNEISFTTLFESGTLTDTRDGHIYPTVRIGNQWWMAENLAYLPSISPHWYTSYTEPYYYVYGCEETTVSEAKTTINYQTYGVLYNWAATMDGAESSNTNPSDVQGVCPDGWHLPSDAEWK
;
A
#
# COMPACT_ATOMS: atom_id res chain seq x y z
N CYS A 1 32.54 0.23 43.56
CA CYS A 1 31.10 0.22 43.29
C CYS A 1 30.93 0.79 41.91
N THR A 2 30.69 -0.09 40.94
CA THR A 2 30.46 0.24 39.55
C THR A 2 29.39 -0.70 39.04
N ILE A 3 28.36 -0.19 38.39
CA ILE A 3 27.43 -1.00 37.60
C ILE A 3 28.20 -1.47 36.37
N THR A 4 28.41 -2.78 36.25
CA THR A 4 29.12 -3.37 35.10
C THR A 4 28.17 -3.79 33.98
N TYR A 5 26.88 -3.94 34.30
CA TYR A 5 25.80 -4.11 33.33
C TYR A 5 24.46 -3.73 33.98
N PRO A 6 23.51 -3.10 33.25
CA PRO A 6 23.63 -2.59 31.87
C PRO A 6 24.54 -1.36 31.78
N ASN A 7 24.95 -0.99 30.56
CA ASN A 7 25.68 0.24 30.31
C ASN A 7 24.72 1.44 30.25
N ASN A 8 25.25 2.63 30.52
CA ASN A 8 24.49 3.86 30.39
C ASN A 8 24.12 4.12 28.91
N GLY A 9 22.81 4.23 28.65
CA GLY A 9 22.23 4.46 27.33
C GLY A 9 21.76 3.18 26.62
N ASP A 10 21.85 2.01 27.25
CA ASP A 10 21.32 0.77 26.67
C ASP A 10 19.79 0.85 26.51
N GLU A 11 19.28 0.28 25.41
CA GLU A 11 17.83 0.11 25.15
C GLU A 11 17.44 -1.36 25.30
N PHE A 12 16.29 -1.61 25.93
CA PHE A 12 15.73 -2.95 26.14
C PHE A 12 14.26 -3.01 25.75
N GLU A 13 13.80 -4.14 25.23
CA GLU A 13 12.39 -4.30 24.90
C GLU A 13 11.56 -4.56 26.16
N GLN A 14 10.37 -3.95 26.23
CA GLN A 14 9.44 -4.19 27.32
C GLN A 14 9.10 -5.69 27.42
N GLY A 15 9.36 -6.27 28.58
CA GLY A 15 9.23 -7.71 28.83
C GLY A 15 10.56 -8.45 28.98
N ASP A 16 11.68 -7.81 28.60
CA ASP A 16 13.01 -8.33 28.86
C ASP A 16 13.28 -8.47 30.36
N THR A 17 14.17 -9.42 30.69
CA THR A 17 14.76 -9.52 32.02
C THR A 17 16.19 -9.02 31.99
N ILE A 18 16.43 -7.86 32.61
CA ILE A 18 17.74 -7.21 32.68
C ILE A 18 18.47 -7.71 33.94
N VAL A 19 19.67 -8.26 33.77
CA VAL A 19 20.50 -8.77 34.89
C VAL A 19 21.50 -7.71 35.32
N ILE A 20 21.08 -6.82 36.23
CA ILE A 20 21.94 -5.75 36.75
C ILE A 20 23.09 -6.37 37.53
N SER A 21 24.32 -6.06 37.15
CA SER A 21 25.55 -6.60 37.73
C SER A 21 26.39 -5.48 38.30
N VAL A 22 26.89 -5.67 39.53
CA VAL A 22 27.66 -4.66 40.26
C VAL A 22 29.02 -5.21 40.65
N ASP A 23 30.06 -4.45 40.36
CA ASP A 23 31.38 -4.67 40.91
C ASP A 23 31.59 -3.79 42.16
N ALA A 24 31.88 -4.44 43.28
CA ALA A 24 32.06 -3.81 44.57
C ALA A 24 33.18 -4.52 45.33
N ASP A 25 34.17 -3.74 45.74
CA ASP A 25 35.31 -4.17 46.53
C ASP A 25 35.46 -3.20 47.71
N ASP A 26 35.91 -3.75 48.83
CA ASP A 26 36.27 -3.03 50.04
C ASP A 26 37.66 -3.49 50.49
N ASN A 27 38.65 -2.62 50.30
CA ASN A 27 40.06 -2.93 50.56
C ASN A 27 40.39 -3.02 52.07
N ASP A 28 39.57 -2.44 52.95
CA ASP A 28 39.83 -2.39 54.39
C ASP A 28 38.79 -3.14 55.24
N GLY A 29 37.78 -3.74 54.60
CA GLY A 29 36.67 -4.36 55.30
C GLY A 29 35.86 -5.38 54.50
N LEU A 30 34.55 -5.40 54.78
CA LEU A 30 33.56 -6.24 54.11
C LEU A 30 32.40 -5.36 53.64
N ILE A 31 31.86 -5.68 52.47
CA ILE A 31 30.61 -5.10 51.99
C ILE A 31 29.45 -5.54 52.90
N ALA A 32 28.80 -4.58 53.55
CA ALA A 32 27.65 -4.79 54.43
C ALA A 32 26.33 -4.86 53.66
N GLU A 33 26.18 -4.08 52.59
CA GLU A 33 24.95 -4.05 51.77
C GLU A 33 25.23 -3.54 50.36
N VAL A 34 24.69 -4.21 49.35
CA VAL A 34 24.48 -3.67 48.00
C VAL A 34 22.98 -3.53 47.78
N ARG A 35 22.49 -2.30 47.68
CA ARG A 35 21.06 -1.96 47.51
C ARG A 35 20.82 -1.45 46.10
N PHE A 36 19.89 -2.09 45.40
CA PHE A 36 19.46 -1.73 44.05
C PHE A 36 18.19 -0.87 44.13
N TYR A 37 18.14 0.13 43.25
CA TYR A 37 17.04 1.05 43.07
C TYR A 37 16.69 1.17 41.58
N ILE A 38 15.39 1.23 41.29
CA ILE A 38 14.84 1.61 39.97
C ILE A 38 14.01 2.87 40.22
N ASP A 39 14.34 3.97 39.54
CA ASP A 39 13.68 5.27 39.68
C ASP A 39 13.54 5.70 41.16
N ASP A 40 14.66 5.61 41.88
CA ASP A 40 14.78 5.89 43.31
C ASP A 40 13.99 4.96 44.25
N ILE A 41 13.27 3.97 43.73
CA ILE A 41 12.55 2.97 44.52
C ILE A 41 13.48 1.79 44.80
N GLY A 42 13.72 1.49 46.08
CA GLY A 42 14.55 0.36 46.47
C GLY A 42 13.88 -0.98 46.12
N VAL A 43 14.45 -1.74 45.19
CA VAL A 43 13.84 -2.99 44.66
C VAL A 43 14.47 -4.26 45.22
N PHE A 44 15.79 -4.29 45.44
CA PHE A 44 16.46 -5.47 45.98
C PHE A 44 17.73 -5.12 46.79
N SER A 45 18.17 -6.02 47.68
CA SER A 45 19.49 -5.90 48.30
C SER A 45 20.18 -7.25 48.55
N LEU A 46 21.50 -7.19 48.59
CA LEU A 46 22.40 -8.33 48.79
C LEU A 46 23.46 -7.98 49.84
N THR A 47 23.96 -9.01 50.52
CA THR A 47 25.07 -8.90 51.48
C THR A 47 26.25 -9.80 51.13
N SER A 48 26.16 -10.57 50.03
CA SER A 48 27.24 -11.44 49.57
C SER A 48 27.32 -11.48 48.04
N PHE A 49 28.54 -11.65 47.53
CA PHE A 49 28.83 -11.80 46.10
C PHE A 49 28.26 -13.13 45.55
N PRO A 50 27.78 -13.20 44.29
CA PRO A 50 27.75 -12.15 43.26
C PRO A 50 26.65 -11.10 43.48
N TYR A 51 26.98 -9.82 43.23
CA TYR A 51 26.05 -8.70 43.39
C TYR A 51 25.22 -8.48 42.13
N THR A 52 24.19 -9.30 41.94
CA THR A 52 23.32 -9.26 40.76
C THR A 52 21.84 -9.17 41.10
N TYR A 53 21.07 -8.43 40.32
CA TYR A 53 19.61 -8.37 40.41
C TYR A 53 18.95 -8.55 39.04
N SER A 54 18.04 -9.51 38.93
CA SER A 54 17.24 -9.73 37.72
C SER A 54 15.96 -8.91 37.77
N TRP A 55 15.87 -7.89 36.92
CA TRP A 55 14.72 -7.00 36.80
C TRP A 55 13.89 -7.35 35.57
N ASN A 56 12.62 -7.71 35.77
CA ASN A 56 11.67 -8.00 34.69
C ASN A 56 10.91 -6.71 34.32
N THR A 57 10.96 -6.33 33.04
CA THR A 57 10.46 -5.05 32.55
C THR A 57 9.02 -5.09 32.00
N ILE A 58 8.30 -6.21 32.13
CA ILE A 58 6.97 -6.41 31.52
C ILE A 58 5.91 -5.38 31.95
N ASN A 59 6.02 -4.84 33.16
CA ASN A 59 5.09 -3.85 33.71
C ASN A 59 5.71 -2.45 33.81
N GLU A 60 6.93 -2.26 33.29
CA GLU A 60 7.61 -0.98 33.34
C GLU A 60 7.06 -0.04 32.27
N THR A 61 7.15 1.26 32.54
CA THR A 61 6.75 2.28 31.58
C THR A 61 7.72 2.33 30.40
N ILE A 62 7.23 2.78 29.25
CA ILE A 62 8.11 3.05 28.11
C ILE A 62 8.86 4.37 28.35
N GLY A 63 10.14 4.40 28.02
CA GLY A 63 11.02 5.55 28.18
C GLY A 63 12.19 5.30 29.13
N ASN A 64 12.75 6.37 29.67
CA ASN A 64 13.97 6.30 30.46
C ASN A 64 13.70 5.81 31.89
N HIS A 65 14.57 4.93 32.36
CA HIS A 65 14.61 4.44 33.74
C HIS A 65 16.02 4.61 34.31
N ILE A 66 16.11 5.02 35.57
CA ILE A 66 17.39 5.20 36.28
C ILE A 66 17.62 3.97 37.16
N ILE A 67 18.69 3.23 36.86
CA ILE A 67 19.21 2.17 37.72
C ILE A 67 20.26 2.82 38.63
N LYS A 68 20.04 2.75 39.94
CA LYS A 68 21.00 3.24 40.94
C LYS A 68 21.33 2.13 41.91
N VAL A 69 22.60 2.05 42.28
CA VAL A 69 23.08 1.12 43.30
C VAL A 69 23.80 1.88 44.40
N THR A 70 23.56 1.47 45.64
CA THR A 70 24.27 1.97 46.81
C THR A 70 24.99 0.81 47.47
N VAL A 71 26.30 0.94 47.68
CA VAL A 71 27.15 -0.04 48.35
C VAL A 71 27.62 0.55 49.67
N LYS A 72 27.34 -0.14 50.77
CA LYS A 72 27.80 0.22 52.12
C LYS A 72 28.79 -0.82 52.65
N ASP A 73 29.83 -0.36 53.32
CA ASP A 73 30.80 -1.21 54.03
C ASP A 73 30.40 -1.43 55.51
N ASN A 74 31.16 -2.25 56.22
CA ASN A 74 31.00 -2.50 57.65
C ASN A 74 31.53 -1.37 58.56
N GLY A 75 32.26 -0.40 58.01
CA GLY A 75 32.73 0.82 58.67
C GLY A 75 31.74 1.99 58.61
N GLY A 76 30.63 1.85 57.87
CA GLY A 76 29.62 2.88 57.66
C GLY A 76 29.86 3.78 56.45
N GLY A 77 30.90 3.53 55.66
CA GLY A 77 31.13 4.16 54.37
C GLY A 77 30.09 3.74 53.34
N SER A 78 29.83 4.62 52.36
CA SER A 78 28.84 4.40 51.31
C SER A 78 29.33 4.97 49.99
N LYS A 79 29.15 4.22 48.90
CA LYS A 79 29.34 4.69 47.52
C LYS A 79 28.10 4.41 46.70
N THR A 80 27.89 5.21 45.66
CA THR A 80 26.79 5.03 44.72
C THR A 80 27.32 5.01 43.30
N ASP A 81 26.62 4.30 42.43
CA ASP A 81 26.77 4.39 40.99
C ASP A 81 25.39 4.35 40.34
N GLU A 82 25.25 4.97 39.18
CA GLU A 82 23.99 5.06 38.46
C GLU A 82 24.19 4.99 36.95
N CYS A 83 23.22 4.38 36.26
CA CYS A 83 23.12 4.42 34.81
C CYS A 83 21.66 4.63 34.41
N THR A 84 21.46 5.29 33.28
CA THR A 84 20.14 5.44 32.65
C THR A 84 20.03 4.45 31.49
N ILE A 85 18.92 3.75 31.41
CA ILE A 85 18.55 2.91 30.25
C ILE A 85 17.21 3.37 29.70
N SER A 86 16.81 2.83 28.55
CA SER A 86 15.47 3.05 28.00
C SER A 86 14.74 1.73 27.80
N ILE A 87 13.49 1.66 28.25
CA ILE A 87 12.57 0.57 27.93
C ILE A 87 11.76 1.00 26.70
N ILE A 88 11.83 0.20 25.65
CA ILE A 88 11.25 0.50 24.34
C ILE A 88 10.28 -0.61 23.92
N ARG A 89 9.45 -0.31 22.93
CA ARG A 89 8.61 -1.29 22.24
C ARG A 89 8.40 -0.88 20.80
N ASN A 90 7.82 -1.77 20.00
CA ASN A 90 7.41 -1.43 18.65
C ASN A 90 6.46 -0.22 18.64
N ALA A 91 6.65 0.63 17.62
CA ALA A 91 5.78 1.77 17.38
C ALA A 91 4.32 1.34 17.16
N THR A 92 3.38 2.26 17.38
CA THR A 92 1.95 2.04 17.11
C THR A 92 1.56 2.74 15.82
N ILE A 93 1.10 1.98 14.82
CA ILE A 93 0.76 2.49 13.49
C ILE A 93 -0.58 1.92 13.00
N VAL A 94 -1.31 2.73 12.24
CA VAL A 94 -2.54 2.35 11.53
C VAL A 94 -2.39 2.67 10.05
N THR A 95 -2.87 1.78 9.18
CA THR A 95 -2.85 2.00 7.72
C THR A 95 -4.04 2.85 7.30
N THR A 96 -3.79 3.86 6.45
CA THR A 96 -4.86 4.70 5.89
C THR A 96 -5.44 4.06 4.63
N ASP A 97 -6.76 4.13 4.47
CA ASP A 97 -7.47 3.61 3.28
C ASP A 97 -6.86 4.09 1.96
N ALA A 98 -6.95 3.23 0.95
CA ALA A 98 -6.48 3.56 -0.39
C ALA A 98 -7.38 4.61 -1.06
N SER A 99 -6.76 5.50 -1.82
CA SER A 99 -7.42 6.56 -2.58
C SER A 99 -6.69 6.76 -3.91
N LEU A 100 -7.28 7.54 -4.83
CA LEU A 100 -6.69 7.84 -6.14
C LEU A 100 -6.21 6.58 -6.88
N ILE A 101 -7.01 5.52 -6.80
CA ILE A 101 -6.73 4.22 -7.40
C ILE A 101 -6.87 4.33 -8.91
N THR A 102 -5.84 3.93 -9.62
CA THR A 102 -5.81 3.83 -11.08
C THR A 102 -5.61 2.37 -11.49
N HIS A 103 -5.29 2.13 -12.76
CA HIS A 103 -4.94 0.81 -13.25
C HIS A 103 -3.56 0.33 -12.80
N ASN A 104 -2.64 1.24 -12.46
CA ASN A 104 -1.25 0.91 -12.14
C ASN A 104 -0.70 1.63 -10.89
N SER A 105 -1.53 2.40 -10.20
CA SER A 105 -1.12 3.15 -9.02
C SER A 105 -2.26 3.37 -8.04
N ALA A 106 -1.92 3.76 -6.82
CA ALA A 106 -2.85 4.23 -5.80
C ALA A 106 -2.11 5.14 -4.81
N MET A 107 -2.86 5.83 -3.96
CA MET A 107 -2.33 6.50 -2.77
C MET A 107 -2.85 5.81 -1.51
N SER A 108 -1.99 5.68 -0.51
CA SER A 108 -2.34 5.20 0.84
C SER A 108 -1.42 5.92 1.83
N GLY A 109 -1.14 5.33 2.98
CA GLY A 109 -0.24 5.89 3.97
C GLY A 109 -0.48 5.25 5.33
N GLY A 110 -0.09 5.97 6.37
CA GLY A 110 -0.37 5.55 7.73
C GLY A 110 -0.28 6.69 8.71
N ASN A 111 -0.70 6.41 9.92
CA ASN A 111 -0.54 7.30 11.06
C ASN A 111 0.15 6.58 12.20
N ILE A 112 1.32 7.08 12.58
CA ILE A 112 2.08 6.58 13.73
C ILE A 112 1.69 7.43 14.93
N SER A 113 0.94 6.86 15.86
CA SER A 113 0.44 7.58 17.05
C SER A 113 1.41 7.56 18.22
N ASP A 114 2.39 6.65 18.20
CA ASP A 114 3.35 6.44 19.27
C ASP A 114 4.62 5.80 18.70
N ASP A 115 5.79 6.32 19.07
CA ASP A 115 7.08 5.79 18.64
C ASP A 115 7.57 4.63 19.52
N GLY A 116 6.88 4.31 20.62
CA GLY A 116 7.28 3.22 21.49
C GLY A 116 8.57 3.48 22.26
N GLY A 117 8.93 4.74 22.48
CA GLY A 117 10.06 5.13 23.33
C GLY A 117 11.41 5.16 22.63
N SER A 118 11.46 4.80 21.35
CA SER A 118 12.65 4.92 20.49
C SER A 118 12.24 5.60 19.19
N ALA A 119 13.08 6.50 18.67
CA ALA A 119 12.74 7.28 17.49
C ALA A 119 12.43 6.37 16.28
N VAL A 120 11.33 6.65 15.59
CA VAL A 120 11.02 6.00 14.31
C VAL A 120 12.05 6.43 13.27
N THR A 121 12.82 5.49 12.74
CA THR A 121 13.90 5.71 11.77
C THR A 121 13.46 5.50 10.32
N ALA A 122 12.42 4.71 10.08
CA ALA A 122 11.84 4.49 8.76
C ALA A 122 10.31 4.31 8.84
N ARG A 123 9.59 4.76 7.82
CA ARG A 123 8.15 4.53 7.65
C ARG A 123 7.77 4.47 6.17
N GLY A 124 6.63 3.87 5.87
CA GLY A 124 6.05 3.84 4.54
C GLY A 124 4.88 2.87 4.46
N VAL A 125 4.55 2.40 3.25
CA VAL A 125 3.62 1.29 3.05
C VAL A 125 4.32 0.17 2.31
N CYS A 126 3.98 -1.08 2.65
CA CYS A 126 4.32 -2.26 1.86
C CYS A 126 3.05 -2.84 1.23
N TRP A 127 3.19 -3.44 0.05
CA TRP A 127 2.08 -4.01 -0.68
C TRP A 127 2.45 -5.27 -1.48
N SER A 128 1.44 -6.09 -1.74
CA SER A 128 1.58 -7.34 -2.48
C SER A 128 0.25 -7.76 -3.09
N THR A 129 0.30 -8.73 -4.01
CA THR A 129 -0.90 -9.44 -4.49
C THR A 129 -1.33 -10.57 -3.56
N LEU A 130 -0.56 -10.83 -2.50
CA LEU A 130 -0.85 -11.79 -1.44
C LEU A 130 -1.09 -11.07 -0.10
N PRO A 131 -1.93 -11.63 0.80
CA PRO A 131 -2.13 -11.07 2.13
C PRO A 131 -0.85 -11.07 2.99
N ASN A 132 -0.84 -10.19 3.99
CA ASN A 132 0.21 -9.90 4.96
C ASN A 132 1.52 -9.40 4.32
N PRO A 133 1.49 -8.36 3.46
CA PRO A 133 2.71 -7.80 2.91
C PRO A 133 3.63 -7.28 4.01
N THR A 134 4.94 -7.36 3.76
CA THR A 134 6.01 -6.90 4.64
C THR A 134 6.98 -6.02 3.88
N ILE A 135 7.98 -5.44 4.55
CA ILE A 135 9.05 -4.69 3.88
C ILE A 135 9.96 -5.57 2.97
N SER A 136 9.74 -6.89 2.92
CA SER A 136 10.38 -7.77 1.93
C SER A 136 9.65 -7.79 0.58
N ASP A 137 8.41 -7.31 0.54
CA ASP A 137 7.63 -7.08 -0.68
C ASP A 137 7.92 -5.68 -1.26
N GLU A 138 7.12 -5.26 -2.23
CA GLU A 138 7.15 -3.88 -2.73
C GLU A 138 6.79 -2.91 -1.61
N HIS A 139 7.57 -1.84 -1.44
CA HIS A 139 7.34 -0.85 -0.40
C HIS A 139 7.88 0.53 -0.75
N THR A 140 7.33 1.57 -0.12
CA THR A 140 7.86 2.94 -0.16
C THR A 140 8.82 3.20 0.99
N THR A 141 9.54 4.32 0.96
CA THR A 141 10.25 4.86 2.12
C THR A 141 9.94 6.35 2.23
N ASP A 142 9.10 6.70 3.20
CA ASP A 142 8.47 8.02 3.35
C ASP A 142 9.01 8.80 4.55
N GLY A 143 10.28 8.54 4.88
CA GLY A 143 11.05 9.23 5.91
C GLY A 143 10.96 8.59 7.30
N SER A 144 10.98 9.42 8.33
CA SER A 144 11.12 9.04 9.74
C SER A 144 10.14 9.83 10.63
N GLY A 145 10.12 9.52 11.92
CA GLY A 145 9.29 10.20 12.91
C GLY A 145 7.81 9.80 12.92
N THR A 146 7.08 10.31 13.91
CA THR A 146 5.66 10.03 14.13
C THR A 146 4.73 10.90 13.29
N GLY A 147 3.42 10.68 13.41
CA GLY A 147 2.38 11.41 12.70
C GLY A 147 1.90 10.72 11.43
N SER A 148 1.06 11.43 10.69
CA SER A 148 0.49 10.95 9.44
C SER A 148 1.44 11.15 8.27
N PHE A 149 1.42 10.20 7.33
CA PHE A 149 2.14 10.28 6.07
C PHE A 149 1.28 9.69 4.94
N VAL A 150 1.65 10.03 3.71
CA VAL A 150 0.98 9.57 2.50
C VAL A 150 2.04 8.98 1.57
N SER A 151 1.71 7.86 0.93
CA SER A 151 2.60 7.09 0.08
C SER A 151 2.00 6.94 -1.32
N SER A 152 2.84 7.06 -2.34
CA SER A 152 2.47 6.76 -3.73
C SER A 152 2.83 5.31 -4.07
N ILE A 153 1.81 4.49 -4.29
CA ILE A 153 1.94 3.09 -4.70
C ILE A 153 1.95 3.04 -6.23
N THR A 154 2.95 2.42 -6.83
CA THR A 154 3.14 2.35 -8.29
C THR A 154 3.48 0.94 -8.73
N GLY A 155 3.40 0.67 -10.04
CA GLY A 155 3.75 -0.64 -10.59
C GLY A 155 2.70 -1.72 -10.33
N LEU A 156 1.45 -1.31 -10.05
CA LEU A 156 0.36 -2.25 -9.87
C LEU A 156 -0.09 -2.84 -11.20
N LEU A 157 -0.62 -4.06 -11.13
CA LEU A 157 -1.28 -4.69 -12.26
C LEU A 157 -2.74 -4.19 -12.36
N PRO A 158 -3.27 -3.94 -13.57
CA PRO A 158 -4.68 -3.62 -13.77
C PRO A 158 -5.62 -4.74 -13.33
N VAL A 159 -6.82 -4.38 -12.87
CA VAL A 159 -7.90 -5.31 -12.47
C VAL A 159 -7.40 -6.40 -11.51
N ASN A 160 -6.57 -5.99 -10.55
CA ASN A 160 -5.91 -6.90 -9.61
C ASN A 160 -6.10 -6.43 -8.17
N THR A 161 -6.35 -7.37 -7.26
CA THR A 161 -6.42 -7.09 -5.82
C THR A 161 -5.03 -6.87 -5.26
N CYS A 162 -4.84 -5.73 -4.62
CA CYS A 162 -3.63 -5.33 -3.92
C CYS A 162 -3.90 -5.25 -2.41
N TYR A 163 -3.05 -5.87 -1.61
CA TYR A 163 -3.06 -5.80 -0.15
C TYR A 163 -1.99 -4.82 0.30
N VAL A 164 -2.31 -3.93 1.25
CA VAL A 164 -1.42 -2.87 1.71
C VAL A 164 -1.38 -2.82 3.23
N ARG A 165 -0.18 -2.59 3.78
CA ARG A 165 0.03 -2.27 5.20
C ARG A 165 1.00 -1.11 5.32
N ALA A 166 0.70 -0.15 6.20
CA ALA A 166 1.69 0.81 6.64
C ALA A 166 2.74 0.12 7.52
N TYR A 167 4.00 0.56 7.47
CA TYR A 167 5.06 0.08 8.35
C TYR A 167 5.78 1.24 9.03
N ALA A 168 6.35 0.96 10.20
CA ALA A 168 7.28 1.84 10.89
C ALA A 168 8.38 1.03 11.58
N THR A 169 9.60 1.54 11.57
CA THR A 169 10.77 0.92 12.19
C THR A 169 11.35 1.83 13.26
N ASN A 170 11.57 1.32 14.47
CA ASN A 170 12.26 1.99 15.57
C ASN A 170 13.31 1.05 16.20
N GLY A 171 13.88 1.41 17.36
CA GLY A 171 14.87 0.58 18.06
C GLY A 171 14.40 -0.84 18.41
N ALA A 172 13.09 -1.06 18.57
CA ALA A 172 12.51 -2.37 18.89
C ALA A 172 12.19 -3.23 17.66
N GLY A 173 12.28 -2.68 16.45
CA GLY A 173 12.04 -3.39 15.21
C GLY A 173 10.99 -2.74 14.31
N THR A 174 10.42 -3.55 13.41
CA THR A 174 9.43 -3.08 12.43
C THR A 174 8.03 -3.54 12.81
N THR A 175 7.15 -2.57 12.99
CA THR A 175 5.71 -2.77 13.19
C THR A 175 4.96 -2.56 11.89
N TYR A 176 3.75 -3.11 11.82
CA TYR A 176 2.88 -3.00 10.66
C TYR A 176 1.45 -2.67 11.10
N GLY A 177 0.79 -1.79 10.35
CA GLY A 177 -0.60 -1.43 10.57
C GLY A 177 -1.56 -2.57 10.21
N ASN A 178 -2.85 -2.28 10.36
CA ASN A 178 -3.92 -3.13 9.86
C ASN A 178 -3.80 -3.30 8.34
N GLU A 179 -4.14 -4.48 7.84
CA GLU A 179 -4.21 -4.70 6.41
C GLU A 179 -5.47 -4.06 5.83
N ILE A 180 -5.29 -3.43 4.67
CA ILE A 180 -6.38 -3.04 3.78
C ILE A 180 -6.18 -3.72 2.43
N SER A 181 -7.23 -3.76 1.61
CA SER A 181 -7.11 -4.16 0.22
C SER A 181 -7.98 -3.31 -0.69
N PHE A 182 -7.58 -3.21 -1.95
CA PHE A 182 -8.35 -2.59 -3.01
C PHE A 182 -8.09 -3.29 -4.35
N THR A 183 -8.96 -3.06 -5.31
CA THR A 183 -8.79 -3.56 -6.69
C THR A 183 -8.47 -2.38 -7.60
N THR A 184 -7.40 -2.51 -8.39
CA THR A 184 -7.05 -1.52 -9.41
C THR A 184 -8.09 -1.46 -10.51
N LEU A 185 -8.15 -0.31 -11.20
CA LEU A 185 -9.09 -0.11 -12.29
C LEU A 185 -8.60 -0.76 -13.59
N PHE A 186 -9.46 -0.76 -14.60
CA PHE A 186 -9.02 -1.05 -15.96
C PHE A 186 -8.12 0.08 -16.47
N GLU A 187 -7.11 -0.27 -17.28
CA GLU A 187 -6.41 0.72 -18.08
C GLU A 187 -7.39 1.27 -19.12
N SER A 188 -7.55 2.60 -19.15
CA SER A 188 -8.56 3.27 -19.99
C SER A 188 -7.97 4.47 -20.72
N GLY A 189 -8.63 4.86 -21.79
CA GLY A 189 -8.24 5.96 -22.65
C GLY A 189 -9.42 6.50 -23.46
N THR A 190 -9.10 7.21 -24.53
CA THR A 190 -10.10 7.66 -25.50
C THR A 190 -9.56 7.52 -26.91
N LEU A 191 -10.46 7.30 -27.86
CA LEU A 191 -10.22 7.36 -29.30
C LEU A 191 -11.08 8.47 -29.88
N THR A 192 -10.49 9.40 -30.63
CA THR A 192 -11.26 10.33 -31.46
C THR A 192 -11.33 9.78 -32.88
N ASP A 193 -12.54 9.48 -33.37
CA ASP A 193 -12.75 9.12 -34.77
C ASP A 193 -12.63 10.38 -35.64
N THR A 194 -11.60 10.46 -36.47
CA THR A 194 -11.32 11.63 -37.31
C THR A 194 -12.35 11.85 -38.40
N ARG A 195 -13.20 10.86 -38.69
CA ARG A 195 -14.21 10.92 -39.75
C ARG A 195 -15.43 11.75 -39.34
N ASP A 196 -15.76 11.80 -38.05
CA ASP A 196 -16.90 12.57 -37.54
C ASP A 196 -16.69 13.28 -36.20
N GLY A 197 -15.50 13.17 -35.60
CA GLY A 197 -15.13 13.81 -34.34
C GLY A 197 -15.69 13.14 -33.09
N HIS A 198 -16.35 11.99 -33.21
CA HIS A 198 -16.88 11.27 -32.06
C HIS A 198 -15.73 10.74 -31.19
N ILE A 199 -15.84 10.90 -29.86
CA ILE A 199 -14.84 10.46 -28.90
C ILE A 199 -15.37 9.22 -28.19
N TYR A 200 -14.77 8.08 -28.48
CA TYR A 200 -15.08 6.80 -27.86
C TYR A 200 -14.20 6.60 -26.62
N PRO A 201 -14.77 6.30 -25.44
CA PRO A 201 -14.00 5.78 -24.32
C PRO A 201 -13.38 4.42 -24.72
N THR A 202 -12.15 4.17 -24.31
CA THR A 202 -11.47 2.89 -24.59
C THR A 202 -11.01 2.23 -23.30
N VAL A 203 -10.96 0.90 -23.32
CA VAL A 203 -10.51 0.07 -22.21
C VAL A 203 -9.54 -1.00 -22.72
N ARG A 204 -8.48 -1.26 -21.96
CA ARG A 204 -7.57 -2.37 -22.25
C ARG A 204 -7.99 -3.63 -21.51
N ILE A 205 -8.20 -4.70 -22.25
CA ILE A 205 -8.50 -6.03 -21.73
C ILE A 205 -7.41 -6.97 -22.23
N GLY A 206 -6.68 -7.59 -21.30
CA GLY A 206 -5.43 -8.28 -21.63
C GLY A 206 -4.45 -7.32 -22.29
N ASN A 207 -4.03 -7.63 -23.52
CA ASN A 207 -3.12 -6.79 -24.30
C ASN A 207 -3.83 -5.91 -25.33
N GLN A 208 -5.15 -6.01 -25.47
CA GLN A 208 -5.90 -5.35 -26.54
C GLN A 208 -6.74 -4.18 -26.04
N TRP A 209 -6.82 -3.14 -26.85
CA TRP A 209 -7.70 -2.00 -26.63
C TRP A 209 -9.05 -2.24 -27.30
N TRP A 210 -10.10 -1.95 -26.55
CA TRP A 210 -11.49 -2.08 -26.95
C TRP A 210 -12.18 -0.72 -26.83
N MET A 211 -13.12 -0.42 -27.72
CA MET A 211 -14.10 0.63 -27.44
C MET A 211 -14.99 0.16 -26.29
N ALA A 212 -15.24 1.03 -25.32
CA ALA A 212 -16.11 0.73 -24.19
C ALA A 212 -17.60 1.04 -24.48
N GLU A 213 -17.92 1.38 -25.73
CA GLU A 213 -19.26 1.60 -26.26
C GLU A 213 -19.35 1.12 -27.72
N ASN A 214 -20.57 1.00 -28.24
CA ASN A 214 -20.78 0.62 -29.64
C ASN A 214 -20.26 1.71 -30.60
N LEU A 215 -19.68 1.29 -31.73
CA LEU A 215 -19.34 2.20 -32.81
C LEU A 215 -20.59 2.95 -33.30
N ALA A 216 -20.47 4.27 -33.47
CA ALA A 216 -21.57 5.17 -33.82
C ALA A 216 -21.30 5.99 -35.10
N TYR A 217 -20.32 5.58 -35.91
CA TYR A 217 -20.02 6.25 -37.18
C TYR A 217 -21.21 6.15 -38.16
N LEU A 218 -21.84 7.29 -38.47
CA LEU A 218 -23.03 7.40 -39.32
C LEU A 218 -22.77 8.29 -40.54
N PRO A 219 -22.21 7.77 -41.65
CA PRO A 219 -21.93 8.56 -42.85
C PRO A 219 -23.20 8.89 -43.66
N SER A 220 -24.22 8.05 -43.57
CA SER A 220 -25.54 8.25 -44.18
C SER A 220 -26.60 7.54 -43.33
N ILE A 221 -27.89 7.80 -43.55
CA ILE A 221 -28.99 7.10 -42.86
C ILE A 221 -29.85 6.35 -43.89
N SER A 222 -30.08 5.07 -43.62
CA SER A 222 -30.89 4.18 -44.45
C SER A 222 -32.18 3.83 -43.71
N PRO A 223 -33.35 3.80 -44.39
CA PRO A 223 -34.59 3.38 -43.75
C PRO A 223 -34.52 1.92 -43.31
N HIS A 224 -35.17 1.60 -42.19
CA HIS A 224 -35.03 0.31 -41.50
C HIS A 224 -35.52 -0.92 -42.30
N TRP A 225 -36.22 -0.71 -43.41
CA TRP A 225 -36.71 -1.77 -44.30
C TRP A 225 -35.83 -2.03 -45.53
N TYR A 226 -34.75 -1.26 -45.72
CA TYR A 226 -33.74 -1.59 -46.73
C TYR A 226 -32.86 -2.73 -46.22
N THR A 227 -32.52 -3.66 -47.10
CA THR A 227 -31.52 -4.69 -46.84
C THR A 227 -30.74 -4.97 -48.11
N SER A 228 -29.44 -5.14 -47.97
CA SER A 228 -28.54 -5.56 -49.05
C SER A 228 -27.40 -6.36 -48.47
N TYR A 229 -26.91 -7.32 -49.25
CA TYR A 229 -25.71 -8.09 -48.96
C TYR A 229 -24.46 -7.49 -49.62
N THR A 230 -24.63 -6.56 -50.55
CA THR A 230 -23.54 -5.99 -51.37
C THR A 230 -23.38 -4.49 -51.20
N GLU A 231 -24.46 -3.77 -50.88
CA GLU A 231 -24.45 -2.33 -50.70
C GLU A 231 -24.39 -1.97 -49.22
N PRO A 232 -23.53 -1.02 -48.79
CA PRO A 232 -23.44 -0.60 -47.40
C PRO A 232 -24.66 0.23 -46.99
N TYR A 233 -25.26 -0.15 -45.87
CA TYR A 233 -26.37 0.56 -45.25
C TYR A 233 -26.14 0.74 -43.75
N TYR A 234 -26.61 1.87 -43.25
CA TYR A 234 -26.42 2.33 -41.88
C TYR A 234 -27.77 2.69 -41.30
N TYR A 235 -28.11 2.14 -40.14
CA TYR A 235 -29.43 2.30 -39.54
C TYR A 235 -29.31 2.82 -38.11
N VAL A 236 -30.34 3.53 -37.68
CA VAL A 236 -30.58 3.85 -36.27
C VAL A 236 -31.87 3.16 -35.87
N TYR A 237 -31.84 2.40 -34.78
CA TYR A 237 -32.99 1.62 -34.33
C TYR A 237 -34.22 2.52 -34.12
N GLY A 238 -35.35 2.18 -34.74
CA GLY A 238 -36.60 2.94 -34.61
C GLY A 238 -36.55 4.39 -35.12
N CYS A 239 -35.59 4.73 -35.97
CA CYS A 239 -35.44 6.07 -36.52
C CYS A 239 -36.21 6.21 -37.84
N GLU A 240 -37.03 7.26 -37.94
CA GLU A 240 -37.74 7.65 -39.16
C GLU A 240 -37.09 8.85 -39.87
N GLU A 241 -36.02 9.41 -39.26
CA GLU A 241 -35.31 10.57 -39.79
C GLU A 241 -34.57 10.23 -41.09
N THR A 242 -34.48 11.22 -41.97
CA THR A 242 -33.86 11.05 -43.30
C THR A 242 -32.52 11.77 -43.44
N THR A 243 -32.11 12.54 -42.42
CA THR A 243 -30.81 13.20 -42.36
C THR A 243 -29.97 12.66 -41.20
N VAL A 244 -28.65 12.62 -41.40
CA VAL A 244 -27.70 12.20 -40.35
C VAL A 244 -27.81 13.10 -39.13
N SER A 245 -27.91 14.42 -39.32
CA SER A 245 -28.00 15.38 -38.23
C SER A 245 -29.20 15.14 -37.33
N GLU A 246 -30.38 14.90 -37.91
CA GLU A 246 -31.60 14.59 -37.14
C GLU A 246 -31.49 13.22 -36.46
N ALA A 247 -31.03 12.19 -37.18
CA ALA A 247 -30.84 10.85 -36.64
C ALA A 247 -29.93 10.83 -35.41
N LYS A 248 -28.83 11.61 -35.42
CA LYS A 248 -27.89 11.75 -34.29
C LYS A 248 -28.52 12.39 -33.05
N THR A 249 -29.63 13.12 -33.18
CA THR A 249 -30.37 13.69 -32.03
C THR A 249 -31.32 12.70 -31.35
N THR A 250 -31.59 11.55 -31.98
CA THR A 250 -32.54 10.57 -31.45
C THR A 250 -31.97 9.83 -30.23
N ILE A 251 -32.85 9.43 -29.30
CA ILE A 251 -32.47 8.68 -28.09
C ILE A 251 -31.82 7.33 -28.43
N ASN A 252 -32.29 6.68 -29.51
CA ASN A 252 -31.76 5.37 -29.91
C ASN A 252 -30.36 5.48 -30.51
N TYR A 253 -30.04 6.54 -31.26
CA TYR A 253 -28.66 6.80 -31.67
C TYR A 253 -27.76 7.03 -30.44
N GLN A 254 -28.18 7.90 -29.52
CA GLN A 254 -27.40 8.23 -28.33
C GLN A 254 -27.18 7.03 -27.38
N THR A 255 -28.12 6.09 -27.35
CA THR A 255 -28.08 4.93 -26.44
C THR A 255 -27.39 3.73 -27.07
N TYR A 256 -27.65 3.45 -28.36
CA TYR A 256 -27.28 2.19 -29.00
C TYR A 256 -26.26 2.36 -30.13
N GLY A 257 -26.02 3.58 -30.60
CA GLY A 257 -25.15 3.87 -31.74
C GLY A 257 -25.82 3.52 -33.07
N VAL A 258 -25.03 2.92 -33.97
CA VAL A 258 -25.43 2.64 -35.35
C VAL A 258 -25.45 1.14 -35.60
N LEU A 259 -26.42 0.68 -36.38
CA LEU A 259 -26.51 -0.68 -36.89
C LEU A 259 -25.95 -0.70 -38.31
N TYR A 260 -25.06 -1.66 -38.56
CA TYR A 260 -24.39 -1.83 -39.85
C TYR A 260 -24.82 -3.17 -40.47
N ASN A 261 -25.18 -3.16 -41.76
CA ASN A 261 -25.29 -4.44 -42.48
C ASN A 261 -23.89 -5.00 -42.80
N TRP A 262 -23.83 -6.27 -43.22
CA TRP A 262 -22.55 -6.93 -43.51
C TRP A 262 -21.64 -6.15 -44.47
N ALA A 263 -22.21 -5.60 -45.55
CA ALA A 263 -21.45 -4.81 -46.51
C ALA A 263 -20.84 -3.54 -45.89
N ALA A 264 -21.61 -2.82 -45.05
CA ALA A 264 -21.11 -1.65 -44.32
C ALA A 264 -20.07 -2.04 -43.27
N THR A 265 -20.33 -3.11 -42.50
CA THR A 265 -19.43 -3.62 -41.47
C THR A 265 -18.07 -3.96 -42.08
N MET A 266 -18.05 -4.76 -43.14
CA MET A 266 -16.81 -5.29 -43.71
C MET A 266 -16.06 -4.31 -44.61
N ASP A 267 -16.74 -3.29 -45.15
CA ASP A 267 -16.17 -2.32 -46.10
C ASP A 267 -15.32 -2.98 -47.22
N GLY A 268 -15.84 -4.10 -47.76
CA GLY A 268 -15.18 -4.87 -48.81
C GLY A 268 -14.07 -5.82 -48.36
N ALA A 269 -13.72 -5.87 -47.07
CA ALA A 269 -12.75 -6.81 -46.53
C ALA A 269 -13.30 -8.25 -46.40
N GLU A 270 -12.41 -9.23 -46.46
CA GLU A 270 -12.76 -10.62 -46.12
C GLU A 270 -12.83 -10.79 -44.60
N SER A 271 -13.73 -11.66 -44.12
CA SER A 271 -13.83 -11.98 -42.69
C SER A 271 -12.63 -12.79 -42.21
N SER A 272 -12.17 -12.52 -40.99
CA SER A 272 -11.09 -13.27 -40.36
C SER A 272 -11.48 -13.81 -38.99
N ASN A 273 -10.95 -15.00 -38.66
CA ASN A 273 -11.07 -15.64 -37.35
C ASN A 273 -9.73 -15.64 -36.58
N THR A 274 -8.73 -14.88 -37.05
CA THR A 274 -7.41 -14.78 -36.39
C THR A 274 -7.45 -13.81 -35.20
N ASN A 275 -6.42 -13.87 -34.34
CA ASN A 275 -6.19 -12.90 -33.28
C ASN A 275 -4.83 -12.21 -33.53
N PRO A 276 -4.82 -10.93 -33.96
CA PRO A 276 -5.97 -10.09 -34.28
C PRO A 276 -6.68 -10.49 -35.58
N SER A 277 -7.91 -10.03 -35.82
CA SER A 277 -8.60 -10.28 -37.09
C SER A 277 -7.94 -9.58 -38.29
N ASP A 278 -7.28 -8.44 -38.03
CA ASP A 278 -6.74 -7.49 -39.02
C ASP A 278 -7.78 -6.93 -40.02
N VAL A 279 -9.07 -7.10 -39.74
CA VAL A 279 -10.18 -6.61 -40.58
C VAL A 279 -10.57 -5.20 -40.12
N GLN A 280 -10.03 -4.15 -40.76
CA GLN A 280 -10.42 -2.77 -40.43
C GLN A 280 -11.94 -2.58 -40.56
N GLY A 281 -12.51 -2.92 -41.72
CA GLY A 281 -13.94 -2.73 -41.99
C GLY A 281 -14.39 -1.30 -41.70
N VAL A 282 -15.55 -1.15 -41.05
CA VAL A 282 -16.12 0.16 -40.67
C VAL A 282 -15.37 0.87 -39.55
N CYS A 283 -14.42 0.21 -38.88
CA CYS A 283 -13.68 0.81 -37.77
C CYS A 283 -12.77 1.97 -38.24
N PRO A 284 -12.47 2.93 -37.34
CA PRO A 284 -11.51 4.00 -37.63
C PRO A 284 -10.11 3.47 -37.98
N ASP A 285 -9.28 4.29 -38.61
CA ASP A 285 -7.90 3.92 -38.93
C ASP A 285 -7.13 3.45 -37.68
N GLY A 286 -6.46 2.31 -37.79
CA GLY A 286 -5.74 1.67 -36.69
C GLY A 286 -6.62 0.83 -35.75
N TRP A 287 -7.92 0.70 -36.03
CA TRP A 287 -8.85 -0.19 -35.33
C TRP A 287 -9.43 -1.22 -36.30
N HIS A 288 -9.93 -2.33 -35.75
CA HIS A 288 -10.48 -3.42 -36.54
C HIS A 288 -11.69 -4.04 -35.86
N LEU A 289 -12.49 -4.75 -36.66
CA LEU A 289 -13.59 -5.56 -36.18
C LEU A 289 -13.06 -6.76 -35.42
N PRO A 290 -13.47 -7.00 -34.18
CA PRO A 290 -12.96 -8.12 -33.40
C PRO A 290 -13.39 -9.46 -34.02
N SER A 291 -12.51 -10.46 -33.98
CA SER A 291 -12.89 -11.85 -34.24
C SER A 291 -13.32 -12.56 -32.96
N ASP A 292 -13.98 -13.71 -33.12
CA ASP A 292 -14.29 -14.63 -32.03
C ASP A 292 -13.03 -15.09 -31.25
N ALA A 293 -11.85 -15.08 -31.87
CA ALA A 293 -10.59 -15.49 -31.25
C ALA A 293 -9.95 -14.38 -30.40
N GLU A 294 -10.39 -13.14 -30.56
CA GLU A 294 -9.97 -11.99 -29.75
C GLU A 294 -10.79 -11.85 -28.47
N TRP A 295 -12.01 -12.39 -28.49
CA TRP A 295 -12.91 -12.39 -27.33
C TRP A 295 -12.68 -13.57 -26.36
N LYS A 296 -12.11 -14.68 -26.84
CA LYS A 296 -11.88 -15.92 -26.08
C LYS A 296 -10.55 -15.89 -25.33
#